data_AF-A0A078H579-F1
#
_entry.id   AF-A0A078H579-F1
#
_cell.length_a   1.000
_cell.length_b   1.000
_cell.length_c   1.000
_cell.angle_alpha   90.00
_cell.angle_beta   90.00
_cell.angle_gamma   90.00
#
_symmetry.space_group_name_H-M   'P 1'
#
loop_
_entity.id
_entity.type
_entity.pdbx_description
1 polymer ?
#
loop_
_entity_poly.entity_id
_entity_poly.type
_entity_poly.pdbx_seq_one_letter_code
_entity_poly.pdbx_strand_id
1 'polypeptide(L)'
;MNLIAGEDSFFYLVYHLRISGSSLICFPTFIFSLVGVVCFFQISYIFFYLILPFLASFITLYPLFFFITNMKSIISSLFALSLLSLSSAHAQCHFPAIFNFGDSNSDTGGLSAAFGQAGPPHGITFPGSPAGRYCDGRLVIDFIAENFGLPYLSPFLDSVGSNFSHGANFATAGSPIRAVNTTFRRTGYSPFSLDVQAVQFSNFHNRSQIVRSRGGIYTTMLPEANSFSKALYTIDIGQNDLTAGYFAKKTVKEIGTTDVPELISQFKTAVTNIYKEGGRYFWIHNTGPIGCLAYVIEWFPLHESDFDAHGCASPLNHLAQQFNGGLSQAVTELRASLSEAAITYVDVYSIKYELFAHAQEHGFSKSLVSCCGYGGKYNYNRKTGCGKKIIVDGKEVLIGKSCDEPDKAIVWDGIHLTQAANKIIFGKIAAGLSMACHKQ
;
A
#
# COMPACT_ATOMS: atom_id res chain seq x y z
N MET A 1 -59.21 -8.83 2.96
CA MET A 1 -60.28 -9.69 2.44
C MET A 1 -59.76 -11.12 2.49
N ASN A 2 -60.37 -11.92 3.36
CA ASN A 2 -60.38 -13.40 3.44
C ASN A 2 -59.02 -14.11 3.68
N LEU A 3 -58.72 -14.72 4.84
CA LEU A 3 -59.39 -15.84 5.58
C LEU A 3 -59.69 -17.01 4.61
N ILE A 4 -59.23 -18.25 4.82
CA ILE A 4 -59.68 -19.32 5.76
C ILE A 4 -58.77 -20.53 5.41
N ALA A 5 -57.98 -21.13 6.32
CA ALA A 5 -58.27 -22.16 7.35
C ALA A 5 -58.20 -23.63 6.88
N GLY A 6 -57.83 -24.52 7.82
CA GLY A 6 -57.92 -26.00 7.77
C GLY A 6 -56.56 -26.69 8.00
N GLU A 7 -56.09 -26.92 9.22
CA GLU A 7 -56.43 -27.99 10.20
C GLU A 7 -56.06 -29.45 9.79
N ASP A 8 -55.22 -30.04 10.64
CA ASP A 8 -55.19 -31.41 11.17
C ASP A 8 -55.10 -32.64 10.25
N SER A 9 -54.02 -33.43 10.41
CA SER A 9 -54.07 -34.70 11.18
C SER A 9 -52.83 -35.59 11.00
N PHE A 10 -52.41 -36.14 12.15
CA PHE A 10 -51.57 -37.31 12.41
C PHE A 10 -51.40 -38.36 11.29
N PHE A 11 -50.18 -38.89 11.13
CA PHE A 11 -49.94 -40.34 11.15
C PHE A 11 -48.51 -40.68 11.59
N TYR A 12 -48.42 -41.60 12.55
CA TYR A 12 -47.23 -42.22 13.10
C TYR A 12 -46.49 -43.05 12.05
N LEU A 13 -45.15 -43.03 12.07
CA LEU A 13 -44.35 -44.13 11.53
C LEU A 13 -43.44 -44.71 12.61
N VAL A 14 -43.85 -45.90 13.02
CA VAL A 14 -43.17 -46.84 13.91
C VAL A 14 -42.00 -47.47 13.15
N TYR A 15 -40.81 -47.49 13.76
CA TYR A 15 -39.82 -48.53 13.46
C TYR A 15 -39.43 -49.28 14.72
N HIS A 16 -39.58 -50.59 14.57
CA HIS A 16 -39.40 -51.65 15.54
C HIS A 16 -38.00 -51.71 16.15
N LEU A 17 -37.94 -51.92 17.46
CA LEU A 17 -36.87 -52.71 18.07
C LEU A 17 -37.50 -53.85 18.86
N ARG A 18 -37.19 -55.04 18.36
CA ARG A 18 -37.71 -56.35 18.72
C ARG A 18 -36.93 -56.84 19.93
N ILE A 19 -37.59 -57.06 21.07
CA ILE A 19 -37.12 -57.99 22.10
C ILE A 19 -38.30 -58.87 22.50
N SER A 20 -38.33 -60.07 21.91
CA SER A 20 -39.03 -61.29 22.37
C SER A 20 -38.49 -61.64 23.77
N GLY A 21 -39.25 -61.84 24.84
CA GLY A 21 -40.37 -62.76 25.12
C GLY A 21 -39.98 -63.46 26.45
N SER A 22 -40.79 -63.87 27.42
CA SER A 22 -42.22 -64.04 27.64
C SER A 22 -42.38 -64.22 29.17
N SER A 23 -43.31 -63.51 29.83
CA SER A 23 -44.54 -64.01 30.49
C SER A 23 -44.40 -64.80 31.81
N LEU A 24 -45.08 -64.27 32.84
CA LEU A 24 -45.38 -64.87 34.16
C LEU A 24 -46.15 -66.19 34.06
N ILE A 25 -45.91 -67.12 35.01
CA ILE A 25 -46.95 -67.95 35.69
C ILE A 25 -46.49 -68.29 37.12
N CYS A 26 -47.37 -68.19 38.11
CA CYS A 26 -47.18 -68.62 39.50
C CYS A 26 -47.92 -69.94 39.84
N PHE A 27 -47.30 -70.74 40.73
CA PHE A 27 -47.78 -71.81 41.65
C PHE A 27 -48.21 -73.20 41.10
N PRO A 28 -48.16 -74.30 41.92
CA PRO A 28 -47.30 -74.60 43.09
C PRO A 28 -46.65 -76.03 43.08
N THR A 29 -45.86 -76.30 44.13
CA THR A 29 -45.54 -77.60 44.78
C THR A 29 -44.38 -78.53 44.31
N PHE A 30 -43.41 -78.66 45.24
CA PHE A 30 -42.75 -79.88 45.76
C PHE A 30 -41.72 -80.67 44.91
N ILE A 31 -40.41 -80.51 45.23
CA ILE A 31 -39.55 -81.48 45.97
C ILE A 31 -38.05 -81.16 45.75
N PHE A 32 -37.28 -81.22 46.84
CA PHE A 32 -35.85 -80.97 47.03
C PHE A 32 -34.90 -81.63 46.01
N SER A 33 -33.83 -80.91 45.61
CA SER A 33 -32.50 -81.51 45.32
C SER A 33 -31.43 -80.45 44.97
N LEU A 34 -30.38 -80.38 45.81
CA LEU A 34 -28.95 -80.02 45.64
C LEU A 34 -28.39 -79.04 44.56
N VAL A 35 -29.15 -78.47 43.63
CA VAL A 35 -28.61 -77.69 42.49
C VAL A 35 -28.38 -76.20 42.82
N GLY A 36 -29.03 -75.68 43.87
CA GLY A 36 -28.98 -74.25 44.23
C GLY A 36 -27.66 -73.72 44.79
N VAL A 37 -26.75 -74.59 45.23
CA VAL A 37 -25.48 -74.14 45.87
C VAL A 37 -24.42 -73.78 44.83
N VAL A 38 -24.40 -74.42 43.65
CA VAL A 38 -23.34 -74.17 42.64
C VAL A 38 -23.52 -72.84 41.91
N CYS A 39 -24.77 -72.42 41.62
CA CYS A 39 -25.03 -71.14 40.94
C CYS A 39 -24.67 -69.90 41.79
N PHE A 40 -24.83 -69.98 43.13
CA PHE A 40 -24.52 -68.85 44.01
C PHE A 40 -23.01 -68.57 44.08
N PHE A 41 -22.17 -69.61 44.04
CA PHE A 41 -20.70 -69.46 44.02
C PHE A 41 -20.18 -68.95 42.66
N GLN A 42 -20.82 -69.31 41.55
CA GLN A 42 -20.36 -68.90 40.22
C GLN A 42 -20.72 -67.43 39.90
N ILE A 43 -21.88 -66.95 40.34
CA ILE A 43 -22.28 -65.54 40.20
C ILE A 43 -21.43 -64.64 41.09
N SER A 44 -21.12 -65.06 42.32
CA SER A 44 -20.25 -64.30 43.21
C SER A 44 -18.79 -64.30 42.73
N TYR A 45 -18.29 -65.37 42.10
CA TYR A 45 -16.97 -65.37 41.48
C TYR A 45 -16.87 -64.37 40.31
N ILE A 46 -17.85 -64.36 39.40
CA ILE A 46 -17.87 -63.40 38.27
C ILE A 46 -17.96 -61.95 38.80
N PHE A 47 -18.81 -61.70 39.79
CA PHE A 47 -18.98 -60.36 40.34
C PHE A 47 -17.70 -59.87 41.05
N PHE A 48 -17.09 -60.69 41.90
CA PHE A 48 -15.91 -60.30 42.69
C PHE A 48 -14.59 -60.31 41.91
N TYR A 49 -14.41 -61.25 40.96
CA TYR A 49 -13.13 -61.41 40.27
C TYR A 49 -13.09 -60.87 38.83
N LEU A 50 -14.23 -60.71 38.16
CA LEU A 50 -14.27 -60.15 36.80
C LEU A 50 -14.84 -58.73 36.78
N ILE A 51 -15.91 -58.45 37.53
CA ILE A 51 -16.60 -57.15 37.47
C ILE A 51 -16.01 -56.13 38.45
N LEU A 52 -15.71 -56.54 39.69
CA LEU A 52 -15.16 -55.64 40.73
C LEU A 52 -13.83 -54.98 40.33
N PRO A 53 -12.85 -55.69 39.72
CA PRO A 53 -11.60 -55.06 39.28
C PRO A 53 -11.84 -54.04 38.16
N PHE A 54 -12.74 -54.35 37.22
CA PHE A 54 -13.12 -53.43 36.14
C PHE A 54 -13.81 -52.17 36.67
N LEU A 55 -14.71 -52.30 37.65
CA LEU A 55 -15.33 -51.16 38.33
C LEU A 55 -14.31 -50.33 39.13
N ALA A 56 -13.37 -50.99 39.82
CA ALA A 56 -12.30 -50.31 40.54
C ALA A 56 -11.34 -49.54 39.61
N SER A 57 -11.01 -50.10 38.44
CA SER A 57 -10.26 -49.40 37.40
C SER A 57 -11.02 -48.22 36.82
N PHE A 58 -12.35 -48.33 36.64
CA PHE A 58 -13.19 -47.23 36.19
C PHE A 58 -13.24 -46.08 37.22
N ILE A 59 -13.37 -46.39 38.51
CA ILE A 59 -13.43 -45.38 39.58
C ILE A 59 -12.10 -44.63 39.76
N THR A 60 -10.97 -45.29 39.47
CA THR A 60 -9.63 -44.70 39.66
C THR A 60 -9.09 -43.99 38.41
N LEU A 61 -9.36 -44.51 37.21
CA LEU A 61 -8.83 -43.95 35.96
C LEU A 61 -9.72 -42.86 35.36
N TYR A 62 -11.04 -42.91 35.60
CA TYR A 62 -11.97 -41.91 35.07
C TYR A 62 -11.75 -40.50 35.63
N PRO A 63 -11.52 -40.31 36.94
CA PRO A 63 -11.18 -38.99 37.48
C PRO A 63 -9.85 -38.47 36.93
N LEU A 64 -8.85 -39.36 36.76
CA LEU A 64 -7.53 -38.98 36.22
C LEU A 64 -7.63 -38.58 34.74
N PHE A 65 -8.38 -39.33 33.93
CA PHE A 65 -8.62 -39.00 32.52
C PHE A 65 -9.43 -37.70 32.38
N PHE A 66 -10.44 -37.49 33.22
CA PHE A 66 -11.20 -36.24 33.29
C PHE A 66 -10.30 -35.07 33.72
N PHE A 67 -9.41 -35.26 34.68
CA PHE A 67 -8.47 -34.23 35.13
C PHE A 67 -7.45 -33.88 34.06
N ILE A 68 -6.90 -34.87 33.34
CA ILE A 68 -5.92 -34.67 32.26
C ILE A 68 -6.55 -33.98 31.04
N THR A 69 -7.78 -34.35 30.67
CA THR A 69 -8.50 -33.73 29.54
C THR A 69 -8.88 -32.27 29.85
N ASN A 70 -9.35 -31.98 31.07
CA ASN A 70 -9.59 -30.61 31.52
C ASN A 70 -8.29 -29.79 31.60
N MET A 71 -7.18 -30.35 32.10
CA MET A 71 -5.87 -29.70 32.11
C MET A 71 -5.39 -29.34 30.70
N LYS A 72 -5.53 -30.23 29.71
CA LYS A 72 -5.19 -29.93 28.30
C LYS A 72 -6.06 -28.81 27.72
N SER A 73 -7.36 -28.81 28.03
CA SER A 73 -8.28 -27.75 27.60
C SER A 73 -7.90 -26.40 28.23
N ILE A 74 -7.55 -26.38 29.52
CA ILE A 74 -7.11 -25.18 30.24
C ILE A 74 -5.79 -24.66 29.69
N ILE A 75 -4.80 -25.53 29.48
CA ILE A 75 -3.50 -25.16 28.89
C ILE A 75 -3.67 -24.64 27.46
N SER A 76 -4.49 -25.29 26.63
CA SER A 76 -4.81 -24.81 25.27
C SER A 76 -5.51 -23.46 25.29
N SER A 77 -6.41 -23.23 26.26
CA SER A 77 -7.13 -21.96 26.41
C SER A 77 -6.20 -20.85 26.91
N LEU A 78 -5.29 -21.15 27.84
CA LEU A 78 -4.27 -20.22 28.32
C LEU A 78 -3.24 -19.88 27.23
N PHE A 79 -2.87 -20.86 26.40
CA PHE A 79 -1.99 -20.64 25.25
C PHE A 79 -2.69 -19.81 24.15
N ALA A 80 -3.98 -20.05 23.90
CA ALA A 80 -4.79 -19.21 23.02
C ALA A 80 -4.93 -17.78 23.57
N LEU A 81 -5.13 -17.61 24.88
CA LEU A 81 -5.16 -16.30 25.54
C LEU A 81 -3.80 -15.59 25.48
N SER A 82 -2.68 -16.32 25.63
CA SER A 82 -1.34 -15.75 25.48
C SER A 82 -1.04 -15.34 24.04
N LEU A 83 -1.48 -16.12 23.06
CA LEU A 83 -1.37 -15.76 21.63
C LEU A 83 -2.27 -14.57 21.27
N LEU A 84 -3.45 -14.44 21.89
CA LEU A 84 -4.34 -13.28 21.74
C LEU A 84 -3.79 -12.01 22.42
N SER A 85 -3.03 -12.14 23.51
CA SER A 85 -2.37 -10.99 24.18
C SER A 85 -1.02 -10.59 23.55
N LEU A 86 -0.43 -11.44 22.71
CA LEU A 86 0.68 -11.09 21.82
C LEU A 86 0.22 -10.43 20.51
N SER A 87 -1.07 -10.44 20.21
CA SER A 87 -1.66 -9.63 19.15
C SER A 87 -2.05 -8.25 19.69
N SER A 88 -1.24 -7.25 19.36
CA SER A 88 -1.63 -5.82 19.35
C SER A 88 -1.50 -5.02 20.66
N ALA A 89 -0.31 -5.03 21.26
CA ALA A 89 0.27 -3.81 21.81
C ALA A 89 1.42 -3.30 20.92
N HIS A 90 1.23 -3.35 19.60
CA HIS A 90 1.98 -2.44 18.74
C HIS A 90 1.33 -1.08 18.95
N ALA A 91 2.06 -0.12 19.51
CA ALA A 91 1.62 1.27 19.46
C ALA A 91 1.21 1.55 18.00
N GLN A 92 -0.06 1.88 17.78
CA GLN A 92 -0.58 2.06 16.44
C GLN A 92 0.17 3.25 15.83
N CYS A 93 1.02 2.94 14.84
CA CYS A 93 1.79 3.92 14.09
C CYS A 93 0.83 4.98 13.55
N HIS A 94 0.89 6.18 14.12
CA HIS A 94 -0.06 7.25 13.84
C HIS A 94 0.69 8.53 13.49
N PHE A 95 0.37 9.08 12.32
CA PHE A 95 0.85 10.38 11.88
C PHE A 95 -0.34 11.34 11.85
N PRO A 96 -0.28 12.49 12.56
CA PRO A 96 -1.35 13.49 12.52
C PRO A 96 -1.37 14.27 11.20
N ALA A 97 -0.28 14.25 10.43
CA ALA A 97 -0.16 14.94 9.16
C ALA A 97 0.86 14.24 8.24
N ILE A 98 0.73 14.50 6.94
CA ILE A 98 1.73 14.14 5.94
C ILE A 98 2.17 15.40 5.20
N PHE A 99 3.49 15.62 5.13
CA PHE A 99 4.10 16.64 4.28
C PHE A 99 4.83 15.94 3.14
N ASN A 100 4.33 16.10 1.92
CA ASN A 100 4.87 15.43 0.73
C ASN A 100 5.70 16.39 -0.12
N PHE A 101 6.86 15.90 -0.56
CA PHE A 101 7.78 16.58 -1.47
C PHE A 101 8.05 15.64 -2.64
N GLY A 102 8.23 16.18 -3.84
CA GLY A 102 8.52 15.33 -4.97
C GLY A 102 8.18 15.89 -6.32
N ASP A 103 7.98 14.97 -7.26
CA ASP A 103 7.62 15.27 -8.63
C ASP A 103 6.21 14.77 -9.00
N SER A 104 6.00 14.45 -10.27
CA SER A 104 4.71 14.02 -10.80
C SER A 104 4.22 12.69 -10.25
N ASN A 105 5.10 11.86 -9.68
CA ASN A 105 4.71 10.59 -9.05
C ASN A 105 3.86 10.79 -7.79
N SER A 106 3.93 11.96 -7.17
CA SER A 106 3.18 12.32 -5.97
C SER A 106 2.45 13.66 -6.07
N ASP A 107 2.48 14.36 -7.23
CA ASP A 107 1.77 15.63 -7.45
C ASP A 107 0.23 15.46 -7.48
N THR A 108 -0.45 16.02 -6.48
CA THR A 108 -1.92 16.03 -6.39
C THR A 108 -2.60 17.26 -7.01
N GLY A 109 -1.87 18.08 -7.76
CA GLY A 109 -2.38 19.27 -8.47
C GLY A 109 -1.55 20.54 -8.31
N GLY A 110 -0.36 20.47 -7.71
CA GLY A 110 0.55 21.60 -7.48
C GLY A 110 1.03 22.23 -8.78
N LEU A 111 1.44 21.44 -9.78
CA LEU A 111 1.78 22.01 -11.09
C LEU A 111 0.54 22.62 -11.75
N SER A 112 -0.62 21.97 -11.60
CA SER A 112 -1.88 22.42 -12.21
C SER A 112 -2.36 23.76 -11.67
N ALA A 113 -2.19 24.00 -10.36
CA ALA A 113 -2.49 25.28 -9.73
C ALA A 113 -1.62 26.43 -10.25
N ALA A 114 -0.37 26.14 -10.64
CA ALA A 114 0.58 27.16 -11.12
C ALA A 114 0.56 27.38 -12.63
N PHE A 115 0.39 26.31 -13.43
CA PHE A 115 0.62 26.34 -14.89
C PHE A 115 -0.58 25.86 -15.72
N GLY A 116 -1.69 25.50 -15.08
CA GLY A 116 -2.91 25.04 -15.75
C GLY A 116 -3.12 23.54 -15.61
N GLN A 117 -4.40 23.14 -15.63
CA GLN A 117 -4.84 21.78 -15.30
C GLN A 117 -4.27 20.72 -16.24
N ALA A 118 -3.85 19.59 -15.66
CA ALA A 118 -3.76 18.31 -16.35
C ALA A 118 -5.17 17.88 -16.77
N GLY A 119 -5.58 18.24 -17.99
CA GLY A 119 -6.94 18.08 -18.48
C GLY A 119 -7.36 16.62 -18.72
N PRO A 120 -8.60 16.38 -19.19
CA PRO A 120 -9.06 15.03 -19.49
C PRO A 120 -8.14 14.33 -20.51
N PRO A 121 -7.92 13.01 -20.40
CA PRO A 121 -8.61 12.06 -19.53
C PRO A 121 -7.93 11.80 -18.17
N HIS A 122 -7.02 12.66 -17.70
CA HIS A 122 -6.48 12.53 -16.35
C HIS A 122 -7.60 12.56 -15.30
N GLY A 123 -7.50 11.69 -14.29
CA GLY A 123 -8.49 11.57 -13.22
C GLY A 123 -9.78 10.81 -13.56
N ILE A 124 -9.85 10.12 -14.71
CA ILE A 124 -11.04 9.37 -15.15
C ILE A 124 -11.49 8.26 -14.18
N THR A 125 -10.57 7.60 -13.46
CA THR A 125 -10.91 6.58 -12.46
C THR A 125 -11.03 7.15 -11.05
N PHE A 126 -10.36 8.27 -10.77
CA PHE A 126 -10.50 9.01 -9.53
C PHE A 126 -10.03 10.46 -9.70
N PRO A 127 -10.84 11.47 -9.31
CA PRO A 127 -12.20 11.38 -8.76
C PRO A 127 -13.31 11.20 -9.81
N GLY A 128 -12.98 10.89 -11.07
CA GLY A 128 -13.90 10.90 -12.22
C GLY A 128 -13.84 12.18 -13.04
N SER A 129 -12.91 13.09 -12.71
CA SER A 129 -12.65 14.34 -13.41
C SER A 129 -11.17 14.74 -13.24
N PRO A 130 -10.66 15.63 -14.09
CA PRO A 130 -9.34 16.22 -13.89
C PRO A 130 -9.17 16.80 -12.47
N ALA A 131 -8.15 16.34 -11.77
CA ALA A 131 -7.75 16.80 -10.45
C ALA A 131 -6.26 17.20 -10.41
N GLY A 132 -5.72 17.58 -11.56
CA GLY A 132 -4.34 18.04 -11.72
C GLY A 132 -3.25 16.98 -11.57
N ARG A 133 -3.61 15.70 -11.50
CA ARG A 133 -2.70 14.55 -11.37
C ARG A 133 -2.35 13.99 -12.75
N TYR A 134 -1.09 13.63 -12.98
CA TYR A 134 -0.70 12.92 -14.20
C TYR A 134 -0.93 11.41 -14.06
N CYS A 135 -2.18 11.02 -13.82
CA CYS A 135 -2.62 9.64 -13.62
C CYS A 135 -4.09 9.51 -14.05
N ASP A 136 -4.59 8.30 -14.27
CA ASP A 136 -6.03 8.06 -14.38
C ASP A 136 -6.75 8.23 -13.03
N GLY A 137 -6.05 8.10 -11.91
CA GLY A 137 -6.66 8.15 -10.58
C GLY A 137 -5.70 8.48 -9.42
N ARG A 138 -5.75 7.66 -8.37
CA ARG A 138 -4.93 7.80 -7.16
C ARG A 138 -3.45 7.49 -7.40
N LEU A 139 -2.62 8.28 -6.75
CA LEU A 139 -1.17 8.14 -6.65
C LEU A 139 -0.81 7.32 -5.41
N VAL A 140 0.45 6.88 -5.30
CA VAL A 140 0.94 6.16 -4.11
C VAL A 140 0.71 6.98 -2.83
N ILE A 141 0.88 8.30 -2.88
CA ILE A 141 0.67 9.20 -1.73
C ILE A 141 -0.78 9.20 -1.22
N ASP A 142 -1.75 8.99 -2.09
CA ASP A 142 -3.17 8.89 -1.69
C ASP A 142 -3.42 7.61 -0.89
N PHE A 143 -2.86 6.49 -1.34
CA PHE A 143 -2.95 5.23 -0.60
C PHE A 143 -2.20 5.29 0.74
N ILE A 144 -1.09 6.03 0.82
CA ILE A 144 -0.40 6.30 2.10
C ILE A 144 -1.32 7.10 3.03
N ALA A 145 -2.00 8.14 2.55
CA ALA A 145 -2.95 8.91 3.36
C ALA A 145 -4.12 8.03 3.85
N GLU A 146 -4.71 7.23 2.96
CA GLU A 146 -5.77 6.27 3.29
C GLU A 146 -5.33 5.28 4.39
N ASN A 147 -4.10 4.78 4.31
CA ASN A 147 -3.54 3.84 5.29
C ASN A 147 -3.50 4.41 6.71
N PHE A 148 -3.29 5.72 6.85
CA PHE A 148 -3.29 6.40 8.14
C PHE A 148 -4.65 7.00 8.52
N GLY A 149 -5.69 6.79 7.70
CA GLY A 149 -7.01 7.37 7.91
C GLY A 149 -7.04 8.89 7.74
N LEU A 150 -6.09 9.46 6.99
CA LEU A 150 -5.98 10.89 6.74
C LEU A 150 -6.71 11.29 5.45
N PRO A 151 -7.19 12.55 5.34
CA PRO A 151 -7.71 13.07 4.08
C PRO A 151 -6.60 13.13 3.02
N TYR A 152 -6.99 13.11 1.74
CA TYR A 152 -6.06 13.34 0.64
C TYR A 152 -5.39 14.72 0.75
N LEU A 153 -4.09 14.77 0.46
CA LEU A 153 -3.31 15.99 0.64
C LEU A 153 -3.70 17.04 -0.40
N SER A 154 -4.01 18.24 0.09
CA SER A 154 -4.19 19.42 -0.76
C SER A 154 -2.82 19.90 -1.29
N PRO A 155 -2.71 20.28 -2.58
CA PRO A 155 -1.51 20.92 -3.09
C PRO A 155 -1.27 22.26 -2.40
N PHE A 156 -0.04 22.52 -1.97
CA PHE A 156 0.33 23.77 -1.30
C PHE A 156 0.05 25.01 -2.18
N LEU A 157 0.20 24.87 -3.50
CA LEU A 157 -0.01 25.93 -4.47
C LEU A 157 -1.48 26.18 -4.79
N ASP A 158 -2.39 25.27 -4.39
CA ASP A 158 -3.81 25.46 -4.62
C ASP A 158 -4.42 26.34 -3.52
N SER A 159 -5.22 27.31 -3.95
CA SER A 159 -5.80 28.34 -3.08
C SER A 159 -7.27 28.11 -2.77
N VAL A 160 -7.99 27.37 -3.61
CA VAL A 160 -9.45 27.23 -3.52
C VAL A 160 -9.80 25.82 -3.08
N GLY A 161 -10.49 25.70 -1.94
CA GLY A 161 -10.93 24.39 -1.42
C GLY A 161 -9.84 23.59 -0.69
N SER A 162 -8.61 24.11 -0.60
CA SER A 162 -7.52 23.48 0.11
C SER A 162 -7.78 23.37 1.61
N ASN A 163 -7.50 22.21 2.16
CA ASN A 163 -7.50 21.94 3.60
C ASN A 163 -6.14 21.38 4.00
N PHE A 164 -5.43 22.10 4.86
CA PHE A 164 -4.07 21.74 5.28
C PHE A 164 -3.98 21.23 6.72
N SER A 165 -5.13 20.95 7.36
CA SER A 165 -5.21 20.48 8.75
C SER A 165 -4.35 19.24 9.03
N HIS A 166 -4.21 18.36 8.03
CA HIS A 166 -3.43 17.12 8.10
C HIS A 166 -2.22 17.15 7.16
N GLY A 167 -1.67 18.33 6.91
CA GLY A 167 -0.48 18.54 6.10
C GLY A 167 -0.76 19.02 4.68
N ALA A 168 0.27 19.04 3.86
CA ALA A 168 0.26 19.66 2.53
C ALA A 168 1.16 18.91 1.56
N ASN A 169 0.82 18.99 0.28
CA ASN A 169 1.63 18.45 -0.80
C ASN A 169 2.38 19.55 -1.55
N PHE A 170 3.71 19.55 -1.46
CA PHE A 170 4.60 20.48 -2.15
C PHE A 170 5.12 19.94 -3.49
N ALA A 171 4.85 18.67 -3.81
CA ALA A 171 5.28 18.07 -5.06
C ALA A 171 4.63 18.77 -6.27
N THR A 172 5.40 18.91 -7.34
CA THR A 172 4.87 19.38 -8.62
C THR A 172 5.44 18.56 -9.77
N ALA A 173 4.62 18.27 -10.76
CA ALA A 173 5.03 17.49 -11.92
C ALA A 173 6.23 18.10 -12.65
N GLY A 174 7.20 17.26 -12.98
CA GLY A 174 8.45 17.70 -13.62
C GLY A 174 9.45 18.36 -12.66
N SER A 175 9.24 18.32 -11.34
CA SER A 175 10.20 18.85 -10.36
C SER A 175 11.53 18.08 -10.35
N PRO A 176 12.66 18.79 -10.47
CA PRO A 176 13.99 18.26 -10.20
C PRO A 176 14.42 18.50 -8.76
N ILE A 177 15.46 17.78 -8.31
CA ILE A 177 16.20 18.11 -7.09
C ILE A 177 16.90 19.46 -7.27
N ARG A 178 17.62 19.63 -8.38
CA ARG A 178 18.38 20.86 -8.65
C ARG A 178 17.49 21.96 -9.22
N ALA A 179 17.73 23.20 -8.83
CA ALA A 179 17.04 24.34 -9.43
C ALA A 179 17.35 24.45 -10.94
N VAL A 180 16.33 24.81 -11.72
CA VAL A 180 16.45 24.98 -13.17
C VAL A 180 16.58 26.46 -13.54
N ASN A 181 17.66 26.82 -14.23
CA ASN A 181 17.87 28.20 -14.71
C ASN A 181 17.22 28.42 -16.09
N THR A 182 15.93 28.10 -16.19
CA THR A 182 15.13 28.18 -17.43
C THR A 182 13.64 28.27 -17.07
N THR A 183 12.78 28.38 -18.07
CA THR A 183 11.32 28.41 -17.85
C THR A 183 10.69 27.03 -18.09
N PHE A 184 9.61 26.75 -17.37
CA PHE A 184 8.78 25.57 -17.60
C PHE A 184 8.38 25.42 -19.08
N ARG A 185 7.98 26.53 -19.74
CA ARG A 185 7.60 26.53 -21.16
C ARG A 185 8.72 26.10 -22.11
N ARG A 186 9.99 26.27 -21.73
CA ARG A 186 11.14 25.93 -22.58
C ARG A 186 11.59 24.48 -22.42
N THR A 187 11.44 23.90 -21.24
CA THR A 187 12.06 22.60 -20.92
C THR A 187 11.09 21.55 -20.41
N GLY A 188 9.90 21.95 -19.94
CA GLY A 188 8.97 21.06 -19.26
C GLY A 188 9.33 20.78 -17.79
N TYR A 189 10.49 21.23 -17.30
CA TYR A 189 10.85 21.08 -15.89
C TYR A 189 10.20 22.16 -15.03
N SER A 190 9.66 21.74 -13.89
CA SER A 190 9.01 22.64 -12.95
C SER A 190 10.03 23.57 -12.29
N PRO A 191 9.72 24.85 -12.09
CA PRO A 191 10.56 25.77 -11.32
C PRO A 191 10.48 25.50 -9.81
N PHE A 192 9.60 24.61 -9.35
CA PHE A 192 9.47 24.21 -7.95
C PHE A 192 10.39 23.01 -7.68
N SER A 193 11.70 23.22 -7.76
CA SER A 193 12.71 22.22 -7.39
C SER A 193 12.68 21.90 -5.89
N LEU A 194 13.37 20.85 -5.47
CA LEU A 194 13.30 20.37 -4.07
C LEU A 194 13.65 21.45 -3.04
N ASP A 195 14.64 22.30 -3.33
CA ASP A 195 15.00 23.43 -2.48
C ASP A 195 13.86 24.46 -2.38
N VAL A 196 13.18 24.74 -3.49
CA VAL A 196 12.00 25.61 -3.52
C VAL A 196 10.86 24.98 -2.74
N GLN A 197 10.61 23.69 -2.88
CA GLN A 197 9.59 22.97 -2.08
C GLN A 197 9.91 23.01 -0.58
N ALA A 198 11.19 22.88 -0.20
CA ALA A 198 11.62 23.03 1.19
C ALA A 198 11.39 24.45 1.72
N VAL A 199 11.62 25.49 0.90
CA VAL A 199 11.30 26.89 1.23
C VAL A 199 9.78 27.11 1.34
N GLN A 200 8.99 26.49 0.47
CA GLN A 200 7.52 26.52 0.57
C GLN A 200 7.06 25.91 1.89
N PHE A 201 7.63 24.76 2.28
CA PHE A 201 7.36 24.12 3.56
C PHE A 201 7.76 25.00 4.75
N SER A 202 8.96 25.58 4.79
CA SER A 202 9.38 26.48 5.88
C SER A 202 8.44 27.70 6.01
N ASN A 203 8.05 28.29 4.88
CA ASN A 203 7.06 29.37 4.87
C ASN A 203 5.69 28.91 5.36
N PHE A 204 5.22 27.75 4.91
CA PHE A 204 3.96 27.16 5.32
C PHE A 204 3.96 26.87 6.82
N HIS A 205 5.02 26.26 7.35
CA HIS A 205 5.18 25.96 8.76
C HIS A 205 5.02 27.23 9.60
N ASN A 206 5.84 28.24 9.35
CA ASN A 206 5.81 29.49 10.12
C ASN A 206 4.48 30.24 9.98
N ARG A 207 3.99 30.41 8.74
CA ARG A 207 2.78 31.20 8.48
C ARG A 207 1.51 30.49 8.95
N SER A 208 1.46 29.16 8.87
CA SER A 208 0.31 28.40 9.36
C SER A 208 0.09 28.63 10.85
N GLN A 209 1.15 28.68 11.66
CA GLN A 209 1.03 28.93 13.10
C GLN A 209 0.58 30.36 13.41
N ILE A 210 1.10 31.35 12.67
CA ILE A 210 0.68 32.76 12.79
C ILE A 210 -0.80 32.95 12.41
N VAL A 211 -1.27 32.25 11.38
CA VAL A 211 -2.67 32.37 10.94
C VAL A 211 -3.61 31.57 11.85
N ARG A 212 -3.18 30.39 12.30
CA ARG A 212 -3.93 29.54 13.24
C ARG A 212 -4.21 30.26 14.55
N SER A 213 -3.26 31.04 15.07
CA SER A 213 -3.42 31.79 16.33
C SER A 213 -4.51 32.87 16.29
N ARG A 214 -5.00 33.24 15.10
CA ARG A 214 -6.13 34.16 14.93
C ARG A 214 -7.48 33.55 15.32
N GLY A 215 -7.54 32.24 15.57
CA GLY A 215 -8.77 31.56 15.99
C GLY A 215 -9.75 31.28 14.85
N GLY A 216 -10.96 30.84 15.20
CA GLY A 216 -12.03 30.56 14.24
C GLY A 216 -11.68 29.41 13.28
N ILE A 217 -12.06 29.56 12.00
CA ILE A 217 -11.87 28.53 10.97
C ILE A 217 -10.40 28.14 10.75
N TYR A 218 -9.45 29.04 11.04
CA TYR A 218 -8.03 28.73 10.91
C TYR A 218 -7.56 27.64 11.87
N THR A 219 -8.26 27.45 12.99
CA THR A 219 -7.97 26.37 13.95
C THR A 219 -8.42 24.98 13.48
N THR A 220 -9.22 24.91 12.41
CA THR A 220 -9.66 23.63 11.83
C THR A 220 -9.07 23.37 10.45
N MET A 221 -8.58 24.40 9.75
CA MET A 221 -8.01 24.26 8.39
C MET A 221 -6.48 24.21 8.32
N LEU A 222 -5.78 24.52 9.41
CA LEU A 222 -4.31 24.54 9.49
C LEU A 222 -3.79 23.55 10.54
N PRO A 223 -2.59 22.99 10.38
CA PRO A 223 -2.07 21.97 11.28
C PRO A 223 -1.68 22.55 12.65
N GLU A 224 -1.77 21.71 13.69
CA GLU A 224 -1.26 22.06 15.02
C GLU A 224 0.27 22.09 15.04
N ALA A 225 0.86 22.92 15.91
CA ALA A 225 2.32 23.04 16.03
C ALA A 225 3.01 21.69 16.30
N ASN A 226 2.42 20.84 17.14
CA ASN A 226 2.95 19.51 17.45
C ASN A 226 2.84 18.52 16.28
N SER A 227 2.04 18.83 15.24
CA SER A 227 1.85 17.95 14.09
C SER A 227 3.11 17.91 13.25
N PHE A 228 3.88 19.00 13.17
CA PHE A 228 5.13 19.05 12.41
C PHE A 228 6.17 18.05 12.94
N SER A 229 6.40 18.01 14.25
CA SER A 229 7.37 17.04 14.82
C SER A 229 6.90 15.59 14.82
N LYS A 230 5.60 15.37 14.60
CA LYS A 230 4.99 14.04 14.58
C LYS A 230 4.58 13.59 13.18
N ALA A 231 4.73 14.42 12.15
CA ALA A 231 4.26 14.14 10.79
C ALA A 231 5.16 13.16 10.03
N LEU A 232 4.59 12.52 9.01
CA LEU A 232 5.32 11.77 8.00
C LEU A 232 5.76 12.70 6.87
N TYR A 233 7.05 12.68 6.56
CA TYR A 233 7.67 13.45 5.50
C TYR A 233 8.00 12.51 4.34
N THR A 234 7.25 12.60 3.25
CA THR A 234 7.42 11.72 2.08
C THR A 234 8.20 12.44 0.99
N ILE A 235 9.14 11.74 0.34
CA ILE A 235 9.97 12.30 -0.73
C ILE A 235 10.13 11.29 -1.87
N ASP A 236 9.63 11.62 -3.07
CA ASP A 236 9.85 10.88 -4.33
C ASP A 236 10.30 11.87 -5.41
N ILE A 237 11.62 11.89 -5.69
CA ILE A 237 12.23 12.85 -6.60
C ILE A 237 13.58 12.36 -7.15
N GLY A 238 13.99 12.89 -8.29
CA GLY A 238 15.31 12.68 -8.90
C GLY A 238 15.25 12.14 -10.33
N GLN A 239 14.12 11.53 -10.73
CA GLN A 239 13.91 11.05 -12.11
C GLN A 239 14.10 12.17 -13.14
N ASN A 240 13.55 13.35 -12.86
CA ASN A 240 13.63 14.51 -13.76
C ASN A 240 15.07 14.98 -13.96
N ASP A 241 15.92 14.91 -12.94
CA ASP A 241 17.32 15.31 -13.04
C ASP A 241 18.14 14.39 -13.95
N LEU A 242 17.89 13.08 -13.88
CA LEU A 242 18.57 12.10 -14.74
C LEU A 242 18.14 12.28 -16.21
N THR A 243 16.83 12.46 -16.44
CA THR A 243 16.31 12.67 -17.79
C THR A 243 16.68 14.04 -18.37
N ALA A 244 16.84 15.06 -17.52
CA ALA A 244 17.38 16.36 -17.94
C ALA A 244 18.81 16.23 -18.47
N GLY A 245 19.64 15.41 -17.83
CA GLY A 245 20.97 15.08 -18.32
C GLY A 245 20.95 14.47 -19.72
N TYR A 246 20.06 13.50 -19.95
CA TYR A 246 19.89 12.88 -21.27
C TYR A 246 19.39 13.84 -22.34
N PHE A 247 18.42 14.69 -22.02
CA PHE A 247 17.91 15.68 -22.97
C PHE A 247 18.93 16.79 -23.26
N ALA A 248 19.86 17.02 -22.35
CA ALA A 248 21.06 17.82 -22.57
C ALA A 248 22.17 17.08 -23.35
N LYS A 249 21.90 15.87 -23.87
CA LYS A 249 22.83 15.01 -24.63
C LYS A 249 24.08 14.59 -23.85
N LYS A 250 24.03 14.56 -22.51
CA LYS A 250 25.08 13.95 -21.70
C LYS A 250 25.02 12.43 -21.80
N THR A 251 26.18 11.80 -21.73
CA THR A 251 26.31 10.34 -21.62
C THR A 251 25.92 9.85 -20.22
N VAL A 252 25.56 8.57 -20.09
CA VAL A 252 25.33 7.91 -18.80
C VAL A 252 26.49 8.14 -17.84
N LYS A 253 27.73 8.03 -18.34
CA LYS A 253 28.94 8.23 -17.55
C LYS A 253 29.02 9.65 -17.00
N GLU A 254 28.84 10.67 -17.84
CA GLU A 254 28.91 12.08 -17.41
C GLU A 254 27.85 12.39 -16.35
N ILE A 255 26.61 11.95 -16.53
CA ILE A 255 25.54 12.18 -15.56
C ILE A 255 25.88 11.46 -14.25
N GLY A 256 26.30 10.19 -14.32
CA GLY A 256 26.66 9.40 -13.14
C GLY A 256 27.84 9.95 -12.35
N THR A 257 28.88 10.47 -13.01
CA THR A 257 30.10 10.94 -12.34
C THR A 257 30.04 12.39 -11.87
N THR A 258 29.26 13.24 -12.54
CA THR A 258 29.23 14.69 -12.29
C THR A 258 27.92 15.12 -11.63
N ASP A 259 26.79 14.76 -12.24
CA ASP A 259 25.50 15.26 -11.79
C ASP A 259 25.02 14.52 -10.53
N VAL A 260 25.10 13.18 -10.49
CA VAL A 260 24.59 12.39 -9.36
C VAL A 260 25.19 12.83 -8.01
N PRO A 261 26.52 13.01 -7.85
CA PRO A 261 27.07 13.49 -6.57
C PRO A 261 26.52 14.85 -6.12
N GLU A 262 26.34 15.78 -7.06
CA GLU A 262 25.75 17.10 -6.78
C GLU A 262 24.30 16.97 -6.32
N LEU A 263 23.50 16.18 -7.04
CA LEU A 263 22.09 15.92 -6.73
C LEU A 263 21.93 15.32 -5.33
N ILE A 264 22.76 14.33 -4.99
CA ILE A 264 22.74 13.69 -3.66
C ILE A 264 23.13 14.70 -2.57
N SER A 265 24.08 15.59 -2.83
CA SER A 265 24.43 16.67 -1.89
C SER A 265 23.26 17.62 -1.64
N GLN A 266 22.59 18.08 -2.70
CA GLN A 266 21.43 18.97 -2.60
C GLN A 266 20.24 18.29 -1.91
N PHE A 267 20.01 17.01 -2.19
CA PHE A 267 19.00 16.20 -1.51
C PHE A 267 19.25 16.15 0.01
N LYS A 268 20.48 15.86 0.44
CA LYS A 268 20.85 15.88 1.87
C LYS A 268 20.60 17.23 2.52
N THR A 269 20.93 18.32 1.83
CA THR A 269 20.65 19.68 2.33
C THR A 269 19.16 19.92 2.53
N ALA A 270 18.31 19.53 1.57
CA ALA A 270 16.86 19.67 1.69
C ALA A 270 16.30 18.88 2.89
N VAL A 271 16.67 17.61 3.04
CA VAL A 271 16.25 16.79 4.19
C VAL A 271 16.73 17.38 5.52
N THR A 272 17.98 17.86 5.57
CA THR A 272 18.54 18.51 6.76
C THR A 272 17.78 19.80 7.12
N ASN A 273 17.34 20.58 6.13
CA ASN A 273 16.56 21.78 6.37
C ASN A 273 15.16 21.45 6.90
N ILE A 274 14.49 20.43 6.34
CA ILE A 274 13.20 19.94 6.85
C ILE A 274 13.34 19.43 8.28
N TYR A 275 14.45 18.75 8.60
CA TYR A 275 14.75 18.29 9.97
C TYR A 275 14.90 19.46 10.97
N LYS A 276 15.61 20.52 10.58
CA LYS A 276 15.78 21.74 11.39
C LYS A 276 14.44 22.44 11.68
N GLU A 277 13.49 22.29 10.76
CA GLU A 277 12.11 22.78 10.88
C GLU A 277 11.19 21.82 11.67
N GLY A 278 11.75 20.80 12.32
CA GLY A 278 11.02 19.88 13.19
C GLY A 278 10.71 18.53 12.57
N GLY A 279 11.04 18.28 11.29
CA GLY A 279 10.78 16.98 10.67
C GLY A 279 11.52 15.83 11.37
N ARG A 280 10.82 14.72 11.63
CA ARG A 280 11.38 13.55 12.35
C ARG A 280 11.19 12.22 11.64
N TYR A 281 10.13 12.03 10.86
CA TYR A 281 9.83 10.74 10.24
C TYR A 281 9.86 10.88 8.72
N PHE A 282 10.94 10.40 8.09
CA PHE A 282 11.15 10.53 6.65
C PHE A 282 10.92 9.21 5.93
N TRP A 283 10.20 9.27 4.83
CA TRP A 283 9.87 8.16 3.94
C TRP A 283 10.34 8.49 2.53
N ILE A 284 11.52 8.00 2.18
CA ILE A 284 12.27 8.41 0.99
C ILE A 284 12.23 7.29 -0.03
N HIS A 285 11.58 7.55 -1.17
CA HIS A 285 11.58 6.66 -2.32
C HIS A 285 12.84 6.88 -3.13
N ASN A 286 13.40 5.79 -3.63
CA ASN A 286 14.42 5.86 -4.68
C ASN A 286 13.76 6.09 -6.06
N THR A 287 14.56 6.33 -7.10
CA THR A 287 13.99 6.57 -8.44
C THR A 287 13.64 5.25 -9.14
N GLY A 288 12.60 5.27 -9.98
CA GLY A 288 12.14 4.11 -10.73
C GLY A 288 13.07 3.70 -11.91
N PRO A 289 12.77 2.59 -12.59
CA PRO A 289 13.51 2.14 -13.76
C PRO A 289 13.21 3.04 -14.97
N ILE A 290 14.00 4.11 -15.11
CA ILE A 290 13.82 5.12 -16.16
C ILE A 290 13.96 4.54 -17.58
N GLY A 291 14.67 3.43 -17.73
CA GLY A 291 14.81 2.70 -18.98
C GLY A 291 13.54 1.95 -19.39
N CYS A 292 12.51 1.88 -18.54
CA CYS A 292 11.20 1.33 -18.89
C CYS A 292 10.20 2.41 -19.33
N LEU A 293 10.59 3.69 -19.34
CA LEU A 293 9.70 4.81 -19.65
C LEU A 293 9.73 5.11 -21.14
N ALA A 294 8.57 5.00 -21.80
CA ALA A 294 8.45 5.20 -23.25
C ALA A 294 9.01 6.57 -23.69
N TYR A 295 8.80 7.63 -22.90
CA TYR A 295 9.29 8.96 -23.26
C TYR A 295 10.81 9.08 -23.32
N VAL A 296 11.54 8.27 -22.55
CA VAL A 296 13.01 8.29 -22.54
C VAL A 296 13.56 7.36 -23.62
N ILE A 297 12.99 6.16 -23.73
CA ILE A 297 13.38 5.15 -24.72
C ILE A 297 13.21 5.69 -26.14
N GLU A 298 12.10 6.38 -26.41
CA GLU A 298 11.85 7.00 -27.71
C GLU A 298 12.75 8.21 -27.96
N TRP A 299 13.40 8.77 -26.94
CA TRP A 299 14.26 9.96 -27.04
C TRP A 299 15.74 9.67 -27.18
N PHE A 300 16.23 8.67 -26.45
CA PHE A 300 17.63 8.33 -26.38
C PHE A 300 18.04 7.44 -27.57
N PRO A 301 19.20 7.68 -28.21
CA PRO A 301 19.67 6.83 -29.30
C PRO A 301 20.12 5.48 -28.74
N LEU A 302 19.21 4.51 -28.74
CA LEU A 302 19.42 3.14 -28.26
C LEU A 302 19.55 2.16 -29.43
N HIS A 303 20.36 1.12 -29.24
CA HIS A 303 20.45 -0.03 -30.13
C HIS A 303 19.59 -1.19 -29.60
N GLU A 304 19.26 -2.16 -30.45
CA GLU A 304 18.49 -3.35 -30.03
C GLU A 304 19.17 -4.11 -28.88
N SER A 305 20.50 -4.13 -28.85
CA SER A 305 21.31 -4.75 -27.80
C SER A 305 21.24 -4.04 -26.45
N ASP A 306 20.72 -2.81 -26.39
CA ASP A 306 20.61 -2.04 -25.14
C ASP A 306 19.37 -2.44 -24.32
N PHE A 307 18.45 -3.20 -24.91
CA PHE A 307 17.22 -3.63 -24.25
C PHE A 307 17.40 -4.96 -23.54
N ASP A 308 16.91 -5.04 -22.30
CA ASP A 308 16.81 -6.30 -21.57
C ASP A 308 15.66 -7.18 -22.11
N ALA A 309 15.51 -8.37 -21.53
CA ALA A 309 14.47 -9.34 -21.90
C ALA A 309 13.03 -8.82 -21.72
N HIS A 310 12.84 -7.75 -20.95
CA HIS A 310 11.53 -7.14 -20.66
C HIS A 310 11.28 -5.87 -21.48
N GLY A 311 12.23 -5.48 -22.34
CA GLY A 311 12.13 -4.33 -23.23
C GLY A 311 12.49 -3.00 -22.57
N CYS A 312 13.13 -3.02 -21.39
CA CYS A 312 13.66 -1.82 -20.76
C CYS A 312 15.12 -1.58 -21.17
N ALA A 313 15.49 -0.31 -21.34
CA ALA A 313 16.84 0.09 -21.74
C ALA A 313 17.82 0.00 -20.57
N SER A 314 18.72 -0.98 -20.63
CA SER A 314 19.70 -1.29 -19.58
C SER A 314 20.64 -0.11 -19.24
N PRO A 315 21.21 0.64 -20.21
CA PRO A 315 22.08 1.77 -19.89
C PRO A 315 21.37 2.87 -19.07
N LEU A 316 20.07 3.06 -19.31
CA LEU A 316 19.28 4.06 -18.61
C LEU A 316 18.92 3.58 -17.19
N ASN A 317 18.53 2.32 -17.05
CA ASN A 317 18.29 1.68 -15.75
C ASN A 317 19.56 1.66 -14.87
N HIS A 318 20.73 1.43 -15.45
CA HIS A 318 21.99 1.48 -14.72
C HIS A 318 22.26 2.87 -14.13
N LEU A 319 21.93 3.96 -14.83
CA LEU A 319 22.06 5.31 -14.25
C LEU A 319 21.09 5.52 -13.08
N ALA A 320 19.84 5.07 -13.21
CA ALA A 320 18.88 5.12 -12.10
C ALA A 320 19.41 4.36 -10.87
N GLN A 321 20.00 3.18 -11.08
CA GLN A 321 20.62 2.40 -10.01
C GLN A 321 21.84 3.09 -9.39
N GLN A 322 22.67 3.78 -10.18
CA GLN A 322 23.78 4.59 -9.67
C GLN A 322 23.28 5.72 -8.75
N PHE A 323 22.24 6.45 -9.18
CA PHE A 323 21.59 7.46 -8.35
C PHE A 323 21.02 6.85 -7.05
N ASN A 324 20.34 5.71 -7.16
CA ASN A 324 19.76 5.00 -6.01
C ASN A 324 20.83 4.53 -5.02
N GLY A 325 21.99 4.08 -5.49
CA GLY A 325 23.15 3.74 -4.65
C GLY A 325 23.64 4.95 -3.85
N GLY A 326 23.80 6.11 -4.52
CA GLY A 326 24.16 7.36 -3.87
C GLY A 326 23.11 7.83 -2.85
N LEU A 327 21.83 7.69 -3.17
CA LEU A 327 20.73 8.04 -2.26
C LEU A 327 20.69 7.14 -1.02
N SER A 328 20.89 5.83 -1.19
CA SER A 328 20.97 4.87 -0.08
C SER A 328 22.14 5.20 0.87
N GLN A 329 23.31 5.54 0.32
CA GLN A 329 24.44 6.02 1.11
C GLN A 329 24.10 7.32 1.85
N ALA A 330 23.49 8.29 1.17
CA ALA A 330 23.08 9.55 1.79
C ALA A 330 22.07 9.36 2.91
N VAL A 331 21.12 8.44 2.78
CA VAL A 331 20.20 8.10 3.87
C VAL A 331 20.96 7.52 5.07
N THR A 332 22.00 6.70 4.84
CA THR A 332 22.85 6.18 5.92
C THR A 332 23.59 7.30 6.65
N GLU A 333 24.16 8.26 5.91
CA GLU A 333 24.82 9.46 6.47
C GLU A 333 23.83 10.35 7.24
N LEU A 334 22.61 10.54 6.72
CA LEU A 334 21.56 11.31 7.36
C LEU A 334 21.08 10.65 8.65
N ARG A 335 20.94 9.32 8.70
CA ARG A 335 20.59 8.59 9.93
C ARG A 335 21.65 8.78 11.03
N ALA A 336 22.93 8.84 10.64
CA ALA A 336 24.02 9.07 11.58
C ALA A 336 24.08 10.52 12.08
N SER A 337 23.74 11.50 11.24
CA SER A 337 23.82 12.93 11.58
C SER A 337 22.54 13.50 12.21
N LEU A 338 21.38 12.91 11.92
CA LEU A 338 20.06 13.37 12.39
C LEU A 338 19.51 12.38 13.43
N SER A 339 20.08 12.41 14.64
CA SER A 339 19.86 11.40 15.68
C SER A 339 18.39 11.24 16.12
N GLU A 340 17.63 12.34 16.13
CA GLU A 340 16.21 12.34 16.49
C GLU A 340 15.31 11.87 15.35
N ALA A 341 15.82 11.72 14.12
CA ALA A 341 15.03 11.30 12.99
C ALA A 341 14.94 9.77 12.86
N ALA A 342 13.79 9.29 12.41
CA ALA A 342 13.62 8.01 11.75
C ALA A 342 13.58 8.27 10.24
N ILE A 343 14.50 7.66 9.49
CA ILE A 343 14.59 7.82 8.04
C ILE A 343 14.46 6.45 7.41
N THR A 344 13.43 6.24 6.62
CA THR A 344 13.19 4.99 5.89
C THR A 344 13.49 5.20 4.41
N TYR A 345 14.39 4.38 3.88
CA TYR A 345 14.67 4.29 2.46
C TYR A 345 13.79 3.19 1.87
N VAL A 346 13.13 3.49 0.75
CA VAL A 346 12.13 2.64 0.13
C VAL A 346 12.58 2.33 -1.30
N ASP A 347 12.80 1.05 -1.57
CA ASP A 347 13.21 0.58 -2.88
C ASP A 347 12.01 0.41 -3.82
N VAL A 348 11.51 1.52 -4.35
CA VAL A 348 10.44 1.50 -5.36
C VAL A 348 10.96 1.13 -6.75
N TYR A 349 12.27 1.24 -7.01
CA TYR A 349 12.90 0.78 -8.25
C TYR A 349 12.58 -0.70 -8.49
N SER A 350 12.92 -1.56 -7.53
CA SER A 350 12.76 -3.00 -7.69
C SER A 350 11.29 -3.39 -7.84
N ILE A 351 10.40 -2.71 -7.13
CA ILE A 351 8.95 -2.94 -7.22
C ILE A 351 8.41 -2.51 -8.59
N LYS A 352 8.79 -1.33 -9.08
CA LYS A 352 8.37 -0.83 -10.40
C LYS A 352 8.95 -1.70 -11.52
N TYR A 353 10.21 -2.10 -11.43
CA TYR A 353 10.84 -2.99 -12.41
C TYR A 353 10.15 -4.34 -12.45
N GLU A 354 9.79 -4.89 -11.29
CA GLU A 354 9.06 -6.16 -11.21
C GLU A 354 7.70 -6.10 -11.92
N LEU A 355 6.98 -4.99 -11.75
CA LEU A 355 5.73 -4.78 -12.50
C LEU A 355 5.95 -4.82 -14.01
N PHE A 356 7.02 -4.20 -14.51
CA PHE A 356 7.34 -4.24 -15.94
C PHE A 356 7.77 -5.63 -16.40
N ALA A 357 8.58 -6.32 -15.61
CA ALA A 357 9.12 -7.63 -15.94
C ALA A 357 8.04 -8.73 -15.95
N HIS A 358 7.09 -8.66 -15.01
CA HIS A 358 6.08 -9.69 -14.75
C HIS A 358 4.64 -9.15 -14.82
N ALA A 359 4.37 -8.29 -15.82
CA ALA A 359 3.09 -7.59 -15.98
C ALA A 359 1.85 -8.52 -15.92
N GLN A 360 1.90 -9.67 -16.59
CA GLN A 360 0.77 -10.62 -16.65
C GLN A 360 0.49 -11.28 -15.29
N GLU A 361 1.53 -11.57 -14.50
CA GLU A 361 1.40 -12.15 -13.16
C GLU A 361 0.69 -11.19 -12.19
N HIS A 362 0.82 -9.89 -12.48
CA HIS A 362 0.13 -8.82 -11.76
C HIS A 362 -1.24 -8.44 -12.36
N GLY A 363 -1.71 -9.16 -13.39
CA GLY A 363 -3.00 -8.94 -14.01
C GLY A 363 -3.05 -7.83 -15.06
N PHE A 364 -1.88 -7.36 -15.54
CA PHE A 364 -1.77 -6.36 -16.59
C PHE A 364 -1.59 -6.99 -17.98
N SER A 365 -2.18 -6.36 -18.98
CA SER A 365 -2.16 -6.87 -20.36
C SER A 365 -0.85 -6.58 -21.10
N LYS A 366 -0.23 -5.43 -20.83
CA LYS A 366 1.01 -4.97 -21.46
C LYS A 366 1.88 -4.24 -20.45
N SER A 367 3.20 -4.44 -20.54
CA SER A 367 4.17 -3.85 -19.61
C SER A 367 4.46 -2.39 -19.91
N LEU A 368 4.87 -2.08 -21.14
CA LEU A 368 5.44 -0.77 -21.51
C LEU A 368 4.51 0.11 -22.37
N VAL A 369 3.34 -0.39 -22.75
CA VAL A 369 2.41 0.35 -23.63
C VAL A 369 1.53 1.27 -22.79
N SER A 370 1.53 2.56 -23.12
CA SER A 370 0.70 3.57 -22.46
C SER A 370 -0.78 3.33 -22.71
N CYS A 371 -1.58 3.41 -21.64
CA CYS A 371 -3.04 3.38 -21.74
C CYS A 371 -3.56 4.64 -22.44
N CYS A 372 -3.06 5.81 -22.04
CA CYS A 372 -3.41 7.10 -22.61
C CYS A 372 -2.31 7.64 -23.53
N GLY A 373 -2.60 7.75 -24.82
CA GLY A 373 -1.61 8.23 -25.76
C GLY A 373 -2.06 8.06 -27.20
N TYR A 374 -1.11 8.18 -28.14
CA TYR A 374 -1.43 8.09 -29.56
C TYR A 374 -0.23 7.62 -30.40
N GLY A 375 -0.38 6.44 -30.99
CA GLY A 375 0.52 5.91 -32.01
C GLY A 375 1.91 5.49 -31.51
N GLY A 376 2.76 5.02 -32.42
CA GLY A 376 4.07 4.48 -32.07
C GLY A 376 4.02 3.11 -31.38
N LYS A 377 5.21 2.52 -31.13
CA LYS A 377 5.36 1.17 -30.56
C LYS A 377 4.75 1.07 -29.15
N TYR A 378 4.89 2.13 -28.36
CA TYR A 378 4.47 2.18 -26.94
C TYR A 378 3.17 2.95 -26.73
N ASN A 379 2.38 3.21 -27.78
CA ASN A 379 1.26 4.16 -27.74
C ASN A 379 1.68 5.54 -27.21
N TYR A 380 2.89 5.98 -27.55
CA TYR A 380 3.48 7.23 -27.12
C TYR A 380 4.05 7.99 -28.32
N ASN A 381 3.83 9.30 -28.34
CA ASN A 381 4.38 10.19 -29.35
C ASN A 381 4.78 11.53 -28.72
N ARG A 382 6.00 11.98 -28.98
CA ARG A 382 6.56 13.23 -28.43
C ARG A 382 5.73 14.48 -28.76
N LYS A 383 5.00 14.49 -29.87
CA LYS A 383 4.17 15.63 -30.31
C LYS A 383 2.71 15.50 -29.87
N THR A 384 2.30 14.31 -29.46
CA THR A 384 0.90 13.95 -29.19
C THR A 384 0.83 13.15 -27.90
N GLY A 385 0.70 13.86 -26.78
CA GLY A 385 0.53 13.25 -25.46
C GLY A 385 -0.92 12.87 -25.16
N CYS A 386 -1.12 12.28 -23.97
CA CYS A 386 -2.42 12.04 -23.38
C CYS A 386 -3.29 13.32 -23.37
N GLY A 387 -4.58 13.20 -23.67
CA GLY A 387 -5.50 14.36 -23.70
C GLY A 387 -5.39 15.24 -24.95
N LYS A 388 -4.47 14.96 -25.88
CA LYS A 388 -4.30 15.80 -27.08
C LYS A 388 -5.54 15.75 -27.97
N LYS A 389 -6.07 16.94 -28.27
CA LYS A 389 -7.09 17.17 -29.28
C LYS A 389 -6.50 17.77 -30.56
N ILE A 390 -7.10 17.46 -31.69
CA ILE A 390 -6.85 18.09 -32.99
C ILE A 390 -8.17 18.53 -33.62
N ILE A 391 -8.11 19.47 -34.57
CA ILE A 391 -9.28 19.86 -35.36
C ILE A 391 -9.33 18.98 -36.61
N VAL A 392 -10.44 18.25 -36.78
CA VAL A 392 -10.76 17.49 -37.98
C VAL A 392 -12.12 17.97 -38.46
N ASP A 393 -12.19 18.49 -39.69
CA ASP A 393 -13.42 19.03 -40.30
C ASP A 393 -14.14 20.07 -39.41
N GLY A 394 -13.35 20.95 -38.77
CA GLY A 394 -13.87 22.00 -37.89
C GLY A 394 -14.30 21.53 -36.50
N LYS A 395 -14.15 20.25 -36.16
CA LYS A 395 -14.50 19.68 -34.85
C LYS A 395 -13.26 19.27 -34.06
N GLU A 396 -13.29 19.53 -32.75
CA GLU A 396 -12.29 18.98 -31.84
C GLU A 396 -12.45 17.46 -31.69
N VAL A 397 -11.42 16.71 -32.05
CA VAL A 397 -11.33 15.27 -31.88
C VAL A 397 -10.20 14.95 -30.91
N LEU A 398 -10.53 14.25 -29.82
CA LEU A 398 -9.54 13.70 -28.90
C LEU A 398 -8.82 12.53 -29.58
N ILE A 399 -7.51 12.67 -29.79
CA ILE A 399 -6.66 11.62 -30.37
C ILE A 399 -5.79 10.94 -29.31
N GLY A 400 -5.33 11.67 -28.30
CA GLY A 400 -4.66 11.11 -27.12
C GLY A 400 -5.67 10.52 -26.14
N LYS A 401 -6.43 9.52 -26.57
CA LYS A 401 -7.48 8.89 -25.77
C LYS A 401 -6.89 7.98 -24.71
N SER A 402 -7.64 7.78 -23.63
CA SER A 402 -7.42 6.68 -22.69
C SER A 402 -7.77 5.35 -23.35
N CYS A 403 -7.20 4.26 -22.85
CA CYS A 403 -7.59 2.90 -23.18
C CYS A 403 -8.90 2.53 -22.46
N ASP A 404 -9.57 1.47 -22.92
CA ASP A 404 -10.88 1.08 -22.36
C ASP A 404 -10.78 0.50 -20.93
N GLU A 405 -9.64 -0.12 -20.59
CA GLU A 405 -9.40 -0.77 -19.30
C GLU A 405 -8.13 -0.23 -18.60
N PRO A 406 -8.16 0.98 -18.00
CA PRO A 406 -7.01 1.53 -17.27
C PRO A 406 -6.52 0.65 -16.11
N ASP A 407 -7.40 -0.17 -15.53
CA ASP A 407 -7.07 -1.13 -14.47
C ASP A 407 -6.25 -2.34 -14.95
N LYS A 408 -6.13 -2.52 -16.27
CA LYS A 408 -5.32 -3.56 -16.93
C LYS A 408 -4.03 -3.03 -17.55
N ALA A 409 -3.68 -1.77 -17.30
CA ALA A 409 -2.46 -1.14 -17.79
C ALA A 409 -1.53 -0.71 -16.64
N ILE A 410 -0.22 -0.79 -16.87
CA ILE A 410 0.80 -0.29 -15.93
C ILE A 410 1.06 1.20 -16.16
N VAL A 411 1.29 1.57 -17.43
CA VAL A 411 1.69 2.91 -17.84
C VAL A 411 0.46 3.71 -18.24
N TRP A 412 0.30 4.90 -17.66
CA TRP A 412 -0.74 5.85 -18.02
C TRP A 412 -0.39 6.59 -19.31
N ASP A 413 0.65 7.42 -19.35
CA ASP A 413 0.90 8.38 -20.44
C ASP A 413 2.30 8.34 -21.05
N GLY A 414 3.05 7.27 -20.80
CA GLY A 414 4.43 7.04 -21.25
C GLY A 414 5.48 7.48 -20.23
N ILE A 415 5.04 8.07 -19.12
CA ILE A 415 5.89 8.51 -18.00
C ILE A 415 5.32 7.96 -16.70
N HIS A 416 4.03 8.21 -16.47
CA HIS A 416 3.39 7.95 -15.18
C HIS A 416 2.69 6.60 -15.15
N LEU A 417 2.45 6.09 -13.95
CA LEU A 417 1.75 4.84 -13.73
C LEU A 417 0.25 5.06 -13.56
N THR A 418 -0.53 4.02 -13.84
CA THR A 418 -1.96 4.01 -13.56
C THR A 418 -2.23 3.88 -12.06
N GLN A 419 -3.45 4.20 -11.64
CA GLN A 419 -3.93 3.95 -10.28
C GLN A 419 -3.78 2.47 -9.90
N ALA A 420 -4.03 1.55 -10.82
CA ALA A 420 -3.92 0.11 -10.57
C ALA A 420 -2.47 -0.30 -10.25
N ALA A 421 -1.51 0.19 -11.02
CA ALA A 421 -0.09 -0.02 -10.73
C ALA A 421 0.33 0.66 -9.40
N ASN A 422 -0.10 1.90 -9.16
CA ASN A 422 0.18 2.60 -7.90
C ASN A 422 -0.36 1.84 -6.68
N LYS A 423 -1.53 1.21 -6.80
CA LYS A 423 -2.11 0.39 -5.73
C LYS A 423 -1.26 -0.84 -5.41
N ILE A 424 -0.73 -1.51 -6.43
CA ILE A 424 0.17 -2.67 -6.21
C ILE A 424 1.48 -2.22 -5.58
N ILE A 425 2.07 -1.11 -6.05
CA ILE A 425 3.29 -0.54 -5.44
C ILE A 425 3.05 -0.22 -3.97
N PHE A 426 1.95 0.46 -3.65
CA PHE A 426 1.57 0.74 -2.28
C PHE A 426 1.49 -0.55 -1.44
N GLY A 427 0.81 -1.59 -1.94
CA GLY A 427 0.69 -2.88 -1.24
C GLY A 427 2.03 -3.53 -0.91
N LYS A 428 3.07 -3.33 -1.74
CA LYS A 428 4.43 -3.84 -1.51
C LYS A 428 5.22 -3.05 -0.48
N ILE A 429 4.90 -1.76 -0.27
CA ILE A 429 5.61 -0.89 0.68
C ILE A 429 4.86 -0.68 2.01
N ALA A 430 3.58 -1.02 2.07
CA ALA A 430 2.69 -0.73 3.20
C ALA A 430 3.21 -1.29 4.54
N ALA A 431 3.77 -2.50 4.56
CA ALA A 431 4.34 -3.08 5.77
C ALA A 431 5.49 -2.25 6.37
N GLY A 432 6.26 -1.55 5.52
CA GLY A 432 7.32 -0.66 5.96
C GLY A 432 6.81 0.60 6.63
N LEU A 433 5.61 1.08 6.29
CA LEU A 433 5.03 2.29 6.88
C LEU A 433 4.75 2.09 8.38
N SER A 434 4.28 0.91 8.78
CA SER A 434 4.09 0.57 10.20
C SER A 434 5.41 0.60 10.98
N MET A 435 6.53 0.26 10.33
CA MET A 435 7.87 0.32 10.94
C MET A 435 8.43 1.75 11.01
N ALA A 436 7.96 2.67 10.15
CA ALA A 436 8.43 4.05 10.12
C ALA A 436 8.16 4.81 11.44
N CYS A 437 7.23 4.33 12.26
CA CYS A 437 6.90 4.89 13.57
C CYS A 437 7.68 4.31 14.75
N HIS A 438 8.66 3.40 14.56
CA HIS A 438 9.31 2.72 15.69
C HIS A 438 10.06 3.64 16.69
N LYS A 439 10.27 4.91 16.35
CA LYS A 439 10.84 5.93 17.24
C LYS A 439 9.80 6.92 17.83
N GLN A 440 8.50 6.71 17.59
CA GLN A 440 7.43 7.58 18.10
C GLN A 440 7.25 7.50 19.61
#